data_AF-A0A8C3R2Q6-F1
#
_entry.id   AF-A0A8C3R2Q6-F1
#
_cell.length_a   1.000
_cell.length_b   1.000
_cell.length_c   1.000
_cell.angle_alpha   90.00
_cell.angle_beta   90.00
_cell.angle_gamma   90.00
#
_symmetry.space_group_name_H-M   'P 1'
#
loop_
_entity.id
_entity.type
_entity.pdbx_description
1 polymer ?
#
loop_
_entity_poly.entity_id
_entity_poly.type
_entity_poly.pdbx_seq_one_letter_code
_entity_poly.pdbx_strand_id
1 'polypeptide(L)'
;MSRLGPAPGPRLEGAAPGDSRGRRGRHRLRWGGRSSPSGWRRRKGRDAAVGGDARPGAAAPGAALRRVPPRSAPRVIPAPRRIGRRRSLGRSRMAAPSGAASCEDFAEFQELLRVMRTIDDRIVHELNTTIPTASFVGKVDPGLTCKELYESLMDAHTSRERIIKNCISQTSAVVKTLKEEREKADEDTALLKQLRKEQTKLKLMQSELNVEEVVNDRSWKVFNERCRIHYKPPKSQ
;
A
#
# COMPACT_ATOMS: atom_id res chain seq x y z
N MET A 1 -33.98 64.03 66.19
CA MET A 1 -33.20 63.59 67.37
C MET A 1 -31.88 63.01 66.91
N SER A 2 -30.80 63.60 67.41
CA SER A 2 -29.43 63.12 67.61
C SER A 2 -28.67 62.32 66.53
N ARG A 3 -27.61 63.00 66.07
CA ARG A 3 -26.38 62.53 65.43
C ARG A 3 -25.61 61.54 66.31
N LEU A 4 -24.92 60.57 65.70
CA LEU A 4 -23.57 60.15 66.12
C LEU A 4 -22.79 59.68 64.86
N GLY A 5 -21.61 60.28 64.66
CA GLY A 5 -20.62 59.90 63.64
C GLY A 5 -19.55 58.94 64.20
N PRO A 6 -18.27 59.02 63.76
CA PRO A 6 -17.69 58.01 62.84
C PRO A 6 -16.36 57.36 63.31
N ALA A 7 -15.82 56.48 62.43
CA ALA A 7 -14.41 55.99 62.29
C ALA A 7 -13.94 54.87 63.26
N PRO A 8 -12.83 54.11 63.01
CA PRO A 8 -11.76 54.25 61.98
C PRO A 8 -11.32 52.96 61.25
N GLY A 9 -10.44 53.10 60.23
CA GLY A 9 -9.64 52.00 59.64
C GLY A 9 -8.38 51.66 60.46
N PRO A 10 -7.58 50.63 60.07
CA PRO A 10 -6.31 50.92 59.38
C PRO A 10 -5.76 49.84 58.39
N ARG A 11 -5.11 50.34 57.32
CA ARG A 11 -3.70 50.13 56.88
C ARG A 11 -3.15 48.76 56.38
N LEU A 12 -2.92 48.72 55.06
CA LEU A 12 -1.74 48.29 54.25
C LEU A 12 -0.75 47.20 54.76
N GLU A 13 -0.57 46.15 53.93
CA GLU A 13 0.69 45.55 53.43
C GLU A 13 0.34 44.83 52.10
N GLY A 14 1.09 44.79 50.99
CA GLY A 14 2.50 45.05 50.74
C GLY A 14 3.25 43.77 50.35
N ALA A 15 3.08 43.23 49.13
CA ALA A 15 4.04 42.26 48.55
C ALA A 15 3.91 42.12 47.01
N ALA A 16 5.00 42.41 46.30
CA ALA A 16 5.23 42.08 44.89
C ALA A 16 6.30 40.94 44.80
N PRO A 17 6.85 40.59 43.61
CA PRO A 17 6.65 39.31 42.93
C PRO A 17 7.82 38.31 43.05
N GLY A 18 7.53 37.01 42.93
CA GLY A 18 8.51 35.92 43.02
C GLY A 18 8.72 35.15 41.70
N ASP A 19 9.80 35.52 41.01
CA ASP A 19 10.77 34.71 40.23
C ASP A 19 10.34 33.33 39.68
N SER A 20 10.03 33.28 38.38
CA SER A 20 9.91 32.06 37.59
C SER A 20 11.29 31.53 37.15
N ARG A 21 11.86 30.59 37.93
CA ARG A 21 13.01 29.77 37.50
C ARG A 21 12.56 28.42 36.97
N GLY A 22 12.82 28.22 35.67
CA GLY A 22 12.66 26.94 35.00
C GLY A 22 13.56 25.85 35.59
N ARG A 23 12.95 24.70 35.90
CA ARG A 23 13.62 23.41 36.03
C ARG A 23 13.10 22.48 34.94
N ARG A 24 13.81 22.42 33.80
CA ARG A 24 13.69 21.29 32.88
C ARG A 24 14.51 20.13 33.45
N GLY A 25 13.80 19.16 34.02
CA GLY A 25 14.38 17.90 34.49
C GLY A 25 14.96 17.10 33.32
N ARG A 26 16.21 16.66 33.49
CA ARG A 26 16.79 15.58 32.71
C ARG A 26 16.18 14.27 33.23
N HIS A 27 15.48 13.54 32.37
CA HIS A 27 15.30 12.11 32.56
C HIS A 27 15.84 11.35 31.34
N ARG A 28 17.01 10.73 31.57
CA ARG A 28 17.56 9.62 30.80
C ARG A 28 16.71 8.38 31.09
N LEU A 29 16.17 7.75 30.04
CA LEU A 29 15.78 6.34 30.02
C LEU A 29 16.17 5.84 28.62
N ARG A 30 17.38 5.32 28.41
CA ARG A 30 17.81 3.92 28.61
C ARG A 30 16.88 2.91 27.92
N TRP A 31 16.97 2.82 26.59
CA TRP A 31 16.56 1.62 25.86
C TRP A 31 17.74 0.65 25.81
N GLY A 32 17.68 -0.34 26.70
CA GLY A 32 18.59 -1.49 26.68
C GLY A 32 18.22 -2.41 25.51
N GLY A 33 19.25 -2.86 24.80
CA GLY A 33 19.14 -3.90 23.78
C GLY A 33 19.25 -5.33 24.35
N ARG A 34 19.31 -6.25 23.38
CA ARG A 34 19.30 -7.74 23.42
C ARG A 34 17.87 -8.30 23.26
N SER A 35 17.60 -9.24 22.35
CA SER A 35 18.41 -10.39 21.95
C SER A 35 18.02 -10.92 20.57
N SER A 36 18.99 -11.53 19.87
CA SER A 36 18.87 -12.32 18.64
C SER A 36 17.77 -13.40 18.65
N PRO A 37 17.26 -13.79 17.48
CA PRO A 37 16.75 -15.13 17.24
C PRO A 37 17.73 -15.94 16.39
N SER A 38 18.55 -16.74 17.06
CA SER A 38 19.17 -17.95 16.49
C SER A 38 18.15 -19.09 16.53
N GLY A 39 17.85 -19.74 15.40
CA GLY A 39 17.03 -20.96 15.45
C GLY A 39 16.39 -21.46 14.17
N TRP A 40 17.10 -21.49 13.03
CA TRP A 40 16.67 -22.29 11.89
C TRP A 40 16.86 -23.78 12.21
N ARG A 41 15.79 -24.45 12.69
CA ARG A 41 15.75 -25.90 12.84
C ARG A 41 15.76 -26.56 11.46
N ARG A 42 16.95 -27.02 11.08
CA ARG A 42 17.22 -27.97 10.00
C ARG A 42 16.51 -29.29 10.33
N ARG A 43 15.48 -29.68 9.57
CA ARG A 43 14.94 -31.05 9.63
C ARG A 43 15.98 -32.00 9.02
N LYS A 44 16.52 -32.91 9.84
CA LYS A 44 17.27 -34.10 9.43
C LYS A 44 16.31 -35.03 8.68
N GLY A 45 16.53 -35.22 7.37
CA GLY A 45 16.06 -36.42 6.68
C GLY A 45 16.83 -37.62 7.21
N ARG A 46 16.12 -38.67 7.62
CA ARG A 46 16.71 -39.94 8.02
C ARG A 46 16.89 -40.80 6.79
N ASP A 47 18.09 -41.36 6.68
CA ASP A 47 18.38 -42.54 5.88
C ASP A 47 17.52 -43.72 6.37
N ALA A 48 16.91 -44.43 5.44
CA ALA A 48 16.41 -45.78 5.64
C ALA A 48 16.82 -46.60 4.40
N ALA A 49 17.98 -47.23 4.51
CA ALA A 49 18.36 -48.36 3.67
C ALA A 49 17.65 -49.61 4.21
N VAL A 50 16.91 -50.30 3.34
CA VAL A 50 16.54 -51.72 3.49
C VAL A 50 16.78 -52.37 2.13
N GLY A 51 17.62 -53.41 2.15
CA GLY A 51 17.95 -54.24 0.99
C GLY A 51 17.12 -55.53 0.89
N GLY A 52 17.49 -56.35 -0.11
CA GLY A 52 16.92 -57.66 -0.44
C GLY A 52 15.70 -57.53 -1.36
N ASP A 53 15.55 -58.17 -2.52
CA ASP A 53 16.04 -59.49 -2.92
C ASP A 53 16.12 -59.59 -4.45
N ALA A 54 16.97 -60.50 -4.91
CA ALA A 54 17.24 -60.78 -6.32
C ALA A 54 16.67 -62.14 -6.76
N ARG A 55 16.39 -62.22 -8.08
CA ARG A 55 16.25 -63.40 -8.98
C ARG A 55 14.82 -63.93 -9.26
N PRO A 56 14.62 -64.73 -10.34
CA PRO A 56 14.94 -64.41 -11.74
C PRO A 56 13.84 -64.86 -12.75
N GLY A 57 13.94 -64.36 -13.99
CA GLY A 57 13.68 -65.13 -15.23
C GLY A 57 12.25 -65.23 -15.76
N ALA A 58 12.02 -64.71 -16.97
CA ALA A 58 11.63 -65.53 -18.14
C ALA A 58 11.37 -64.67 -19.41
N ALA A 59 11.93 -65.16 -20.52
CA ALA A 59 11.46 -65.09 -21.91
C ALA A 59 11.45 -63.74 -22.66
N ALA A 60 12.45 -63.59 -23.55
CA ALA A 60 12.26 -63.07 -24.91
C ALA A 60 11.88 -64.26 -25.83
N PRO A 61 11.21 -64.09 -27.00
CA PRO A 61 11.84 -63.45 -28.17
C PRO A 61 10.87 -62.65 -29.07
N GLY A 62 11.41 -61.80 -29.94
CA GLY A 62 10.61 -61.12 -30.96
C GLY A 62 11.36 -60.05 -31.73
N ALA A 63 12.43 -60.44 -32.42
CA ALA A 63 13.12 -59.58 -33.38
C ALA A 63 12.25 -59.39 -34.62
N ALA A 64 11.77 -58.16 -34.85
CA ALA A 64 11.19 -57.74 -36.12
C ALA A 64 11.94 -56.50 -36.61
N LEU A 65 12.81 -56.71 -37.60
CA LEU A 65 13.44 -55.64 -38.39
C LEU A 65 12.35 -54.75 -38.99
N ARG A 66 12.19 -53.53 -38.48
CA ARG A 66 11.44 -52.48 -39.17
C ARG A 66 12.38 -51.72 -40.09
N ARG A 67 12.08 -51.83 -41.38
CA ARG A 67 12.73 -51.17 -42.51
C ARG A 67 12.82 -49.65 -42.31
N VAL A 68 13.98 -49.09 -42.61
CA VAL A 68 14.25 -47.65 -42.67
C VAL A 68 13.60 -47.09 -43.96
N PRO A 69 12.73 -46.07 -43.89
CA PRO A 69 12.19 -45.41 -45.09
C PRO A 69 13.25 -44.50 -45.75
N PRO A 70 13.20 -44.29 -47.08
CA PRO A 70 14.19 -43.50 -47.80
C PRO A 70 14.10 -42.01 -47.46
N ARG A 71 15.28 -41.36 -47.42
CA ARG A 71 15.48 -39.92 -47.21
C ARG A 71 14.74 -39.09 -48.26
N SER A 72 13.69 -38.40 -47.86
CA SER A 72 13.09 -37.30 -48.60
C SER A 72 14.01 -36.06 -48.60
N ALA A 73 14.11 -35.41 -49.76
CA ALA A 73 14.95 -34.25 -50.10
C ALA A 73 14.85 -33.06 -49.11
N PRO A 74 15.90 -32.22 -49.01
CA PRO A 74 15.91 -31.07 -48.12
C PRO A 74 14.84 -30.03 -48.53
N ARG A 75 13.94 -29.70 -47.60
CA ARG A 75 13.05 -28.54 -47.73
C ARG A 75 13.88 -27.28 -47.73
N VAL A 76 13.77 -26.48 -48.80
CA VAL A 76 14.27 -25.12 -48.86
C VAL A 76 13.58 -24.30 -47.77
N ILE A 77 14.36 -23.82 -46.80
CA ILE A 77 13.89 -22.90 -45.76
C ILE A 77 13.83 -21.50 -46.40
N PRO A 78 12.66 -20.84 -46.49
CA PRO A 78 12.62 -19.47 -46.97
C PRO A 78 13.31 -18.54 -45.97
N ALA A 79 14.09 -17.59 -46.50
CA ALA A 79 14.83 -16.61 -45.73
C ALA A 79 13.93 -15.83 -44.74
N PRO A 80 14.44 -15.44 -43.56
CA PRO A 80 13.67 -14.64 -42.61
C PRO A 80 13.35 -13.29 -43.25
N ARG A 81 12.05 -13.00 -43.40
CA ARG A 81 11.57 -11.66 -43.75
C ARG A 81 12.08 -10.68 -42.71
N ARG A 82 12.69 -9.57 -43.17
CA ARG A 82 13.12 -8.45 -42.32
C ARG A 82 11.92 -8.02 -41.46
N ILE A 83 11.99 -8.32 -40.16
CA ILE A 83 11.07 -7.77 -39.17
C ILE A 83 11.33 -6.27 -39.16
N GLY A 84 10.41 -5.53 -39.77
CA GLY A 84 10.39 -4.08 -39.68
C GLY A 84 10.48 -3.65 -38.23
N ARG A 85 11.30 -2.63 -37.96
CA ARG A 85 11.43 -1.99 -36.64
C ARG A 85 10.04 -1.80 -36.04
N ARG A 86 9.69 -2.64 -35.06
CA ARG A 86 8.58 -2.36 -34.15
C ARG A 86 8.95 -1.06 -33.46
N ARG A 87 8.33 0.04 -33.88
CA ARG A 87 8.31 1.28 -33.09
C ARG A 87 7.89 0.85 -31.68
N SER A 88 8.73 1.16 -30.70
CA SER A 88 8.46 1.03 -29.28
C SER A 88 7.22 1.85 -28.96
N LEU A 89 6.06 1.20 -29.05
CA LEU A 89 4.80 1.74 -28.59
C LEU A 89 4.80 1.64 -27.07
N GLY A 90 4.74 2.81 -26.44
CA GLY A 90 3.88 3.03 -25.29
C GLY A 90 4.46 2.63 -23.95
N ARG A 91 5.36 3.47 -23.41
CA ARG A 91 5.33 3.72 -21.97
C ARG A 91 4.10 4.57 -21.71
N SER A 92 2.95 3.92 -21.57
CA SER A 92 1.71 4.61 -21.21
C SER A 92 1.88 5.08 -19.78
N ARG A 93 2.29 6.34 -19.63
CA ARG A 93 2.20 7.09 -18.39
C ARG A 93 0.72 7.05 -18.01
N MET A 94 0.35 6.17 -17.06
CA MET A 94 -1.04 6.06 -16.60
C MET A 94 -1.37 7.39 -15.94
N ALA A 95 -2.11 8.23 -16.67
CA ALA A 95 -2.60 9.48 -16.14
C ALA A 95 -3.61 9.16 -15.04
N ALA A 96 -3.40 9.74 -13.85
CA ALA A 96 -4.35 9.66 -12.77
C ALA A 96 -5.69 10.29 -13.24
N PRO A 97 -6.84 9.62 -13.03
CA PRO A 97 -8.13 10.21 -13.37
C PRO A 97 -8.30 11.52 -12.59
N SER A 98 -8.50 12.62 -13.33
CA SER A 98 -8.60 13.98 -12.80
C SER A 98 -10.03 14.38 -12.45
N GLY A 99 -10.94 13.41 -12.33
CA GLY A 99 -12.34 13.66 -11.97
C GLY A 99 -12.44 14.13 -10.52
N ALA A 100 -13.18 15.21 -10.28
CA ALA A 100 -13.56 15.60 -8.93
C ALA A 100 -14.30 14.42 -8.27
N ALA A 101 -13.81 13.96 -7.13
CA ALA A 101 -14.43 12.84 -6.42
C ALA A 101 -15.81 13.26 -5.89
N SER A 102 -16.88 12.68 -6.43
CA SER A 102 -18.22 12.75 -5.81
C SER A 102 -18.20 11.88 -4.56
N CYS A 103 -18.47 12.47 -3.39
CA CYS A 103 -18.61 11.74 -2.13
C CYS A 103 -20.08 11.38 -1.85
N GLU A 104 -20.99 11.63 -2.79
CA GLU A 104 -22.43 11.43 -2.65
C GLU A 104 -22.82 9.96 -2.81
N ASP A 105 -22.31 9.30 -3.85
CA ASP A 105 -22.52 7.88 -4.10
C ASP A 105 -21.27 7.08 -3.69
N PHE A 106 -21.45 6.09 -2.81
CA PHE A 106 -20.37 5.22 -2.38
C PHE A 106 -19.88 4.31 -3.53
N ALA A 107 -20.75 3.92 -4.46
CA ALA A 107 -20.37 3.08 -5.59
C ALA A 107 -19.42 3.82 -6.55
N GLU A 108 -19.71 5.09 -6.84
CA GLU A 108 -18.85 5.93 -7.67
C GLU A 108 -17.49 6.19 -7.00
N PHE A 109 -17.52 6.48 -5.70
CA PHE A 109 -16.30 6.62 -4.90
C PHE A 109 -15.44 5.36 -4.93
N GLN A 110 -16.06 4.18 -4.82
CA GLN A 110 -15.35 2.90 -4.87
C GLN A 110 -14.74 2.64 -6.25
N GLU A 111 -15.46 2.93 -7.34
CA GLU A 111 -14.94 2.77 -8.70
C GLU A 111 -13.77 3.73 -8.96
N LEU A 112 -13.87 4.97 -8.47
CA LEU A 112 -12.76 5.93 -8.54
C LEU A 112 -11.50 5.37 -7.86
N LEU A 113 -11.63 4.87 -6.62
CA LEU A 113 -10.48 4.29 -5.91
C LEU A 113 -9.93 3.05 -6.63
N ARG A 114 -10.80 2.21 -7.20
CA ARG A 114 -10.39 1.05 -8.02
C ARG A 114 -9.54 1.49 -9.21
N VAL A 115 -9.97 2.50 -9.96
CA VAL A 115 -9.20 3.04 -11.10
C VAL A 115 -7.88 3.65 -10.64
N MET A 116 -7.89 4.40 -9.54
CA MET A 116 -6.67 5.01 -9.00
C MET A 116 -5.65 3.99 -8.48
N ARG A 117 -6.09 2.79 -8.05
CA ARG A 117 -5.22 1.68 -7.58
C ARG A 117 -4.59 0.86 -8.70
N THR A 118 -4.88 1.17 -9.96
CA THR A 118 -4.31 0.44 -11.11
C THR A 118 -2.78 0.48 -11.18
N ILE A 119 -2.15 1.53 -10.66
CA ILE A 119 -0.68 1.62 -10.54
C ILE A 119 -0.12 0.55 -9.60
N ASP A 120 -0.80 0.31 -8.47
CA ASP A 120 -0.41 -0.66 -7.45
C ASP A 120 -0.63 -2.10 -7.92
N ASP A 121 -1.78 -2.35 -8.57
CA ASP A 121 -2.09 -3.69 -9.09
C ASP A 121 -1.07 -4.15 -10.14
N ARG A 122 -0.52 -3.19 -10.90
CA ARG A 122 0.41 -3.46 -12.00
C ARG A 122 1.88 -3.36 -11.58
N ILE A 123 2.20 -2.82 -10.41
CA ILE A 123 3.58 -2.54 -9.98
C ILE A 123 4.49 -3.78 -10.08
N VAL A 124 3.98 -4.95 -9.69
CA VAL A 124 4.73 -6.21 -9.73
C VAL A 124 5.06 -6.58 -11.17
N HIS A 125 4.10 -6.48 -12.08
CA HIS A 125 4.29 -6.80 -13.50
C HIS A 125 5.23 -5.80 -14.17
N GLU A 126 5.02 -4.50 -13.90
CA GLU A 126 5.84 -3.42 -14.45
C GLU A 126 7.30 -3.58 -13.98
N LEU A 127 7.55 -3.76 -12.69
CA LEU A 127 8.91 -3.95 -12.17
C LEU A 127 9.57 -5.23 -12.68
N ASN A 128 8.81 -6.33 -12.83
CA ASN A 128 9.34 -7.58 -13.38
C ASN A 128 9.75 -7.47 -14.84
N THR A 129 9.09 -6.62 -15.62
CA THR A 129 9.34 -6.46 -17.06
C THR A 129 10.29 -5.31 -17.37
N THR A 130 10.31 -4.25 -16.55
CA THR A 130 11.10 -3.02 -16.77
C THR A 130 12.43 -2.98 -16.04
N ILE A 131 12.59 -3.72 -14.93
CA ILE A 131 13.88 -3.96 -14.29
C ILE A 131 14.33 -5.37 -14.68
N PRO A 132 14.82 -5.57 -15.90
CA PRO A 132 15.30 -6.87 -16.29
C PRO A 132 16.51 -7.27 -15.42
N THR A 133 16.59 -8.55 -15.12
CA THR A 133 17.83 -9.19 -14.65
C THR A 133 18.97 -8.93 -15.63
N ALA A 134 20.22 -9.10 -15.18
CA ALA A 134 21.49 -8.70 -15.81
C ALA A 134 21.72 -9.04 -17.31
N SER A 135 20.75 -9.66 -17.99
CA SER A 135 20.78 -10.09 -19.38
C SER A 135 20.22 -9.06 -20.39
N PHE A 136 19.58 -7.95 -19.97
CA PHE A 136 19.08 -6.88 -20.89
C PHE A 136 19.75 -5.53 -20.67
N VAL A 137 21.06 -5.54 -20.38
CA VAL A 137 21.88 -4.34 -20.24
C VAL A 137 21.88 -3.58 -21.58
N GLY A 138 21.31 -2.38 -21.62
CA GLY A 138 21.48 -1.45 -22.75
C GLY A 138 20.23 -0.79 -23.33
N LYS A 139 19.01 -1.00 -22.79
CA LYS A 139 17.79 -0.35 -23.31
C LYS A 139 17.00 0.52 -22.33
N VAL A 140 17.18 0.34 -21.02
CA VAL A 140 16.45 1.07 -19.97
C VAL A 140 17.40 1.35 -18.81
N ASP A 141 17.41 2.58 -18.29
CA ASP A 141 18.12 2.92 -17.05
C ASP A 141 17.24 2.52 -15.84
N PRO A 142 17.67 1.53 -15.03
CA PRO A 142 16.91 1.11 -13.86
C PRO A 142 16.81 2.20 -12.79
N GLY A 143 17.82 3.08 -12.67
CA GLY A 143 17.85 4.15 -11.68
C GLY A 143 16.78 5.20 -11.95
N LEU A 144 16.73 5.69 -13.19
CA LEU A 144 15.69 6.62 -13.64
C LEU A 144 14.29 5.99 -13.55
N THR A 145 14.14 4.73 -13.96
CA THR A 145 12.85 4.01 -13.90
C THR A 145 12.32 3.89 -12.47
N CYS A 146 13.19 3.52 -11.53
CA CYS A 146 12.82 3.43 -10.11
C CYS A 146 12.50 4.80 -9.51
N LYS A 147 13.20 5.88 -9.93
CA LYS A 147 12.87 7.24 -9.50
C LYS A 147 11.48 7.67 -9.98
N GLU A 148 11.19 7.51 -11.26
CA GLU A 148 9.88 7.89 -11.83
C GLU A 148 8.74 7.09 -11.22
N LEU A 149 8.96 5.79 -10.97
CA LEU A 149 7.97 4.95 -10.29
C LEU A 149 7.76 5.39 -8.84
N TYR A 150 8.83 5.74 -8.11
CA TYR A 150 8.73 6.27 -6.75
C TYR A 150 7.86 7.53 -6.70
N GLU A 151 8.15 8.52 -7.55
CA GLU A 151 7.39 9.77 -7.64
C GLU A 151 5.92 9.49 -7.97
N SER A 152 5.66 8.62 -8.96
CA SER A 152 4.31 8.26 -9.36
C SER A 152 3.53 7.52 -8.27
N LEU A 153 4.17 6.63 -7.50
CA LEU A 153 3.53 5.94 -6.37
C LEU A 153 3.24 6.91 -5.24
N MET A 154 4.20 7.78 -4.89
CA MET A 154 4.03 8.77 -3.83
C MET A 154 2.86 9.71 -4.13
N ASP A 155 2.79 10.21 -5.37
CA ASP A 155 1.71 11.09 -5.81
C ASP A 155 0.36 10.36 -5.81
N ALA A 156 0.32 9.11 -6.28
CA ALA A 156 -0.90 8.31 -6.28
C ALA A 156 -1.42 8.03 -4.86
N HIS A 157 -0.55 7.60 -3.94
CA HIS A 157 -0.90 7.34 -2.54
C HIS A 157 -1.39 8.60 -1.85
N THR A 158 -0.64 9.71 -1.98
CA THR A 158 -1.01 11.00 -1.37
C THR A 158 -2.35 11.51 -1.93
N SER A 159 -2.55 11.37 -3.24
CA SER A 159 -3.80 11.78 -3.89
C SER A 159 -4.99 10.95 -3.40
N ARG A 160 -4.87 9.62 -3.37
CA ARG A 160 -5.94 8.74 -2.87
C ARG A 160 -6.26 8.98 -1.42
N GLU A 161 -5.24 9.08 -0.56
CA GLU A 161 -5.42 9.34 0.87
C GLU A 161 -6.18 10.67 1.10
N ARG A 162 -5.83 11.72 0.34
CA ARG A 162 -6.54 13.00 0.38
C ARG A 162 -8.01 12.85 0.00
N ILE A 163 -8.32 12.13 -1.07
CA ILE A 163 -9.69 11.89 -1.54
C ILE A 163 -10.50 11.13 -0.50
N ILE A 164 -9.94 10.04 0.07
CA ILE A 164 -10.60 9.24 1.10
C ILE A 164 -10.91 10.11 2.34
N LYS A 165 -9.91 10.85 2.83
CA LYS A 165 -10.08 11.74 4.00
C LYS A 165 -11.10 12.85 3.75
N ASN A 166 -11.11 13.43 2.54
CA ASN A 166 -12.11 14.43 2.16
C ASN A 166 -13.53 13.86 2.22
N CYS A 167 -13.78 12.69 1.61
CA CYS A 167 -15.10 12.07 1.63
C CYS A 167 -15.54 11.63 3.04
N ILE A 168 -14.62 11.14 3.87
CA ILE A 168 -14.91 10.87 5.29
C ILE A 168 -15.32 12.16 6.00
N SER A 169 -14.61 13.27 5.79
CA SER A 169 -14.93 14.55 6.43
C SER A 169 -16.33 15.05 6.02
N GLN A 170 -16.64 15.03 4.73
CA GLN A 170 -17.94 15.46 4.19
C GLN A 170 -19.09 14.61 4.75
N THR A 171 -18.96 13.28 4.65
CA THR A 171 -20.00 12.36 5.15
C THR A 171 -20.13 12.46 6.67
N SER A 172 -19.02 12.66 7.40
CA SER A 172 -19.06 12.86 8.84
C SER A 172 -19.79 14.15 9.24
N ALA A 173 -19.68 15.22 8.45
CA ALA A 173 -20.41 16.46 8.67
C ALA A 173 -21.91 16.24 8.48
N VAL A 174 -22.32 15.55 7.41
CA VAL A 174 -23.73 15.19 7.16
C VAL A 174 -24.30 14.32 8.28
N VAL A 175 -23.54 13.32 8.76
CA VAL A 175 -23.99 12.49 9.89
C VAL A 175 -24.14 13.32 11.17
N LYS A 176 -23.30 14.34 11.39
CA LYS A 176 -23.43 15.24 12.54
C LYS A 176 -24.69 16.11 12.44
N THR A 177 -24.94 16.74 11.29
CA THR A 177 -26.13 17.59 11.10
C THR A 177 -27.41 16.77 11.25
N LEU A 178 -27.49 15.58 10.66
CA LEU A 178 -28.66 14.69 10.80
C LEU A 178 -28.89 14.22 12.24
N LYS A 179 -27.85 14.08 13.06
CA LYS A 179 -27.99 13.77 14.49
C LYS A 179 -28.60 14.95 15.24
N GLU A 180 -28.11 16.17 15.00
CA GLU A 180 -28.60 17.38 15.63
C GLU A 180 -30.06 17.69 15.24
N GLU A 181 -30.45 17.41 14.00
CA GLU A 181 -31.84 17.54 13.54
C GLU A 181 -32.76 16.53 14.23
N ARG A 182 -32.30 15.27 14.38
CA ARG A 182 -33.04 14.22 15.07
C ARG A 182 -33.23 14.50 16.57
N GLU A 183 -32.29 15.18 17.22
CA GLU A 183 -32.45 15.64 18.61
C GLU A 183 -33.56 16.68 18.77
N LYS A 184 -33.88 17.43 17.70
CA LYS A 184 -34.96 18.43 17.67
C LYS A 184 -36.31 17.85 17.22
N ALA A 185 -36.29 16.74 16.47
CA ALA A 185 -37.48 16.07 15.92
C ALA A 185 -37.41 14.55 16.15
N ASP A 186 -37.69 14.12 17.39
CA ASP A 186 -37.42 12.75 17.89
C ASP A 186 -38.26 11.65 17.19
N GLU A 187 -39.41 12.01 16.60
CA GLU A 187 -40.41 11.09 16.02
C GLU A 187 -40.32 10.95 14.48
N ASP A 188 -39.38 11.62 13.81
CA ASP A 188 -39.29 11.55 12.33
C ASP A 188 -38.59 10.27 11.86
N THR A 189 -39.40 9.29 11.45
CA THR A 189 -38.93 8.01 10.91
C THR A 189 -38.12 8.15 9.60
N ALA A 190 -38.33 9.22 8.82
CA ALA A 190 -37.57 9.49 7.61
C ALA A 190 -36.14 9.94 7.95
N LEU A 191 -35.97 10.84 8.93
CA LEU A 191 -34.66 11.24 9.44
C LEU A 191 -33.87 10.05 10.00
N LEU A 192 -34.52 9.14 10.73
CA LEU A 192 -33.86 7.91 11.21
C LEU A 192 -33.35 7.03 10.08
N LYS A 193 -34.13 6.87 9.00
CA LYS A 193 -33.72 6.09 7.83
C LYS A 193 -32.54 6.74 7.12
N GLN A 194 -32.55 8.06 6.95
CA GLN A 194 -31.46 8.80 6.34
C GLN A 194 -30.19 8.73 7.18
N LEU A 195 -30.29 8.93 8.49
CA LEU A 195 -29.17 8.84 9.42
C LEU A 195 -28.49 7.47 9.37
N ARG A 196 -29.27 6.37 9.33
CA ARG A 196 -28.71 5.00 9.21
C ARG A 196 -27.98 4.78 7.88
N LYS A 197 -28.48 5.36 6.79
CA LYS A 197 -27.81 5.30 5.47
C LYS A 197 -26.47 6.02 5.51
N GLU A 198 -26.44 7.27 5.97
CA GLU A 198 -25.22 8.08 6.04
C GLU A 198 -24.21 7.50 7.04
N GLN A 199 -24.67 6.93 8.16
CA GLN A 199 -23.79 6.21 9.10
C GLN A 199 -23.16 4.96 8.48
N THR A 200 -23.93 4.17 7.72
CA THR A 200 -23.41 3.00 7.02
C THR A 200 -22.38 3.42 5.96
N LYS A 201 -22.71 4.45 5.19
CA LYS A 201 -21.82 5.05 4.19
C LYS A 201 -20.51 5.54 4.82
N LEU A 202 -20.57 6.24 5.95
CA LEU A 202 -19.39 6.70 6.68
C LEU A 202 -18.49 5.52 7.10
N LYS A 203 -19.07 4.43 7.62
CA LYS A 203 -18.32 3.22 8.00
C LYS A 203 -17.63 2.59 6.79
N LEU A 204 -18.32 2.51 5.65
CA LEU A 204 -17.75 1.99 4.42
C LEU A 204 -16.57 2.87 3.95
N MET A 205 -16.72 4.19 3.94
CA MET A 205 -15.64 5.11 3.58
C MET A 205 -14.44 5.02 4.54
N GLN A 206 -14.69 4.86 5.85
CA GLN A 206 -13.61 4.64 6.82
C GLN A 206 -12.86 3.34 6.56
N SER A 207 -13.54 2.28 6.13
CA SER A 207 -12.89 1.00 5.82
C SER A 207 -11.93 1.10 4.61
N GLU A 208 -12.14 2.06 3.71
CA GLU A 208 -11.22 2.31 2.59
C GLU A 208 -9.85 2.83 3.03
N LEU A 209 -9.73 3.47 4.22
CA LEU A 209 -8.42 3.82 4.78
C LEU A 209 -7.60 2.57 5.11
N ASN A 210 -8.26 1.53 5.64
CA ASN A 210 -7.59 0.27 5.96
C ASN A 210 -7.15 -0.46 4.68
N VAL A 211 -7.98 -0.41 3.63
CA VAL A 211 -7.62 -0.96 2.31
C VAL A 211 -6.44 -0.20 1.72
N GLU A 212 -6.45 1.13 1.81
CA GLU A 212 -5.36 1.97 1.30
C GLU A 212 -4.03 1.70 2.01
N GLU A 213 -4.03 1.51 3.33
CA GLU A 213 -2.84 1.13 4.10
C GLU A 213 -2.24 -0.18 3.59
N VAL A 214 -3.05 -1.23 3.43
CA VAL A 214 -2.58 -2.54 2.96
C VAL A 214 -2.04 -2.47 1.53
N VAL A 215 -2.70 -1.70 0.65
CA VAL A 215 -2.26 -1.50 -0.74
C VAL A 215 -0.92 -0.76 -0.77
N ASN A 216 -0.80 0.32 0.00
CA ASN A 216 0.40 1.15 0.12
C ASN A 216 1.60 0.31 0.62
N ASP A 217 1.42 -0.47 1.69
CA ASP A 217 2.45 -1.34 2.24
C ASP A 217 2.93 -2.38 1.23
N ARG A 218 2.00 -3.01 0.51
CA ARG A 218 2.32 -4.00 -0.53
C ARG A 218 3.14 -3.37 -1.64
N SER A 219 2.71 -2.22 -2.16
CA SER A 219 3.41 -1.50 -3.23
C SER A 219 4.81 -1.08 -2.81
N TRP A 220 4.95 -0.49 -1.63
CA TRP A 220 6.26 -0.09 -1.10
C TRP A 220 7.19 -1.26 -0.87
N LYS A 221 6.68 -2.39 -0.39
CA LYS A 221 7.50 -3.60 -0.22
C LYS A 221 8.08 -4.07 -1.55
N VAL A 222 7.24 -4.20 -2.59
CA VAL A 222 7.67 -4.63 -3.92
C VAL A 222 8.65 -3.63 -4.52
N PHE A 223 8.36 -2.34 -4.39
CA PHE A 223 9.25 -1.26 -4.82
C PHE A 223 10.62 -1.39 -4.16
N ASN A 224 10.67 -1.47 -2.82
CA ASN A 224 11.93 -1.55 -2.07
C ASN A 224 12.73 -2.81 -2.40
N GLU A 225 12.07 -3.95 -2.56
CA GLU A 225 12.74 -5.22 -2.92
C GLU A 225 13.44 -5.13 -4.28
N ARG A 226 12.82 -4.46 -5.27
CA ARG A 226 13.33 -4.38 -6.65
C ARG A 226 14.20 -3.17 -6.93
N CYS A 227 13.92 -2.03 -6.31
CA CYS A 227 14.58 -0.76 -6.59
C CYS A 227 15.69 -0.38 -5.61
N ARG A 228 15.87 -1.07 -4.47
CA ARG A 228 16.85 -0.70 -3.43
C ARG A 228 18.29 -0.46 -3.90
N ILE A 229 18.74 -1.17 -4.93
CA ILE A 229 20.11 -1.02 -5.48
C ILE A 229 20.20 0.07 -6.55
N HIS A 230 19.07 0.50 -7.11
CA HIS A 230 18.99 1.41 -8.25
C HIS A 230 18.60 2.83 -7.84
N TYR A 231 17.77 2.97 -6.80
CA TYR A 231 17.30 4.25 -6.32
C TYR A 231 17.13 4.24 -4.81
N LYS A 232 17.60 5.29 -4.14
CA LYS A 232 17.37 5.55 -2.73
C LYS A 232 16.42 6.74 -2.61
N PRO A 233 15.17 6.51 -2.14
CA PRO A 233 14.25 7.59 -1.86
C PRO A 233 14.86 8.67 -0.95
N PRO A 234 14.53 9.95 -1.16
CA PRO A 234 14.81 10.95 -0.14
C PRO A 234 14.10 10.55 1.16
N LYS A 235 14.75 10.81 2.31
CA LYS A 235 14.10 10.57 3.60
C LYS A 235 12.85 11.44 3.66
N SER A 236 11.69 10.84 3.87
CA SER A 236 10.47 11.56 4.21
C SER A 236 10.75 12.48 5.39
N GLN A 237 10.54 13.78 5.20
CA GLN A 237 10.76 14.81 6.21
C GLN A 237 9.67 14.77 7.28
#